data_AF-A0A522RH65-F1
#
_entry.id   AF-A0A522RH65-F1
#
_cell.length_a   1.000
_cell.length_b   1.000
_cell.length_c   1.000
_cell.angle_alpha   90.00
_cell.angle_beta   90.00
_cell.angle_gamma   90.00
#
_symmetry.space_group_name_H-M   'P 1'
#
loop_
_entity.id
_entity.type
_entity.pdbx_description
1 polymer ?
#
loop_
_entity_poly.entity_id
_entity_poly.type
_entity_poly.pdbx_seq_one_letter_code
_entity_poly.pdbx_strand_id
1 'polypeptide(L)'
;MAYRLVEFELSRPLPAIELTPKEDGVGLIGRWHDQLIGFEMIAAAPGSTLSAEEIRTLADRHFASRVLIAMMEAELVPGRLTAAPLPSLSIAICTKDRAERLSRLLRSLEAVRNHSPFGPVEIVVVDNASTDSATREAVESFNDIRYVFEPKAGLDFARNAALHAAAGALIAYLDDDVVVDRNWLMGLAKACGDNPGAGGFTGLVLPYRLDTEAQIYFERRGGFGRGFYRNEFRGSRFDNPL
;
A
#
# COMPACT_ATOMS: atom_id res chain seq x y z
N MET A 1 -6.19 11.71 -21.97
CA MET A 1 -4.94 11.25 -21.35
C MET A 1 -5.29 10.38 -20.17
N ALA A 2 -4.96 9.10 -20.27
CA ALA A 2 -5.24 8.06 -19.28
C ALA A 2 -4.16 6.98 -19.41
N TYR A 3 -3.67 6.45 -18.29
CA TYR A 3 -2.64 5.41 -18.30
C TYR A 3 -3.26 4.11 -17.80
N ARG A 4 -3.03 3.02 -18.53
CA ARG A 4 -3.43 1.70 -18.05
C ARG A 4 -2.48 1.22 -16.96
N LEU A 5 -2.99 0.99 -15.75
CA LEU A 5 -2.21 0.30 -14.71
C LEU A 5 -2.17 -1.19 -15.00
N VAL A 6 -0.96 -1.76 -15.02
CA VAL A 6 -0.75 -3.19 -15.26
C VAL A 6 0.28 -3.72 -14.27
N GLU A 7 -0.07 -4.80 -13.58
CA GLU A 7 0.83 -5.50 -12.67
C GLU A 7 1.40 -6.76 -13.33
N PHE A 8 2.69 -7.00 -13.13
CA PHE A 8 3.42 -8.12 -13.70
C PHE A 8 4.28 -8.86 -12.69
N GLU A 9 4.28 -10.19 -12.78
CA GLU A 9 5.31 -11.04 -12.20
C GLU A 9 6.48 -11.16 -13.18
N LEU A 10 7.58 -10.48 -12.87
CA LEU A 10 8.75 -10.35 -13.73
C LEU A 10 9.48 -11.68 -13.95
N SER A 11 9.33 -12.63 -13.02
CA SER A 11 9.85 -14.01 -13.16
C SER A 11 9.08 -14.89 -14.16
N ARG A 12 7.98 -14.38 -14.73
CA ARG A 12 7.14 -15.08 -15.72
C ARG A 12 7.20 -14.40 -17.10
N PRO A 13 6.77 -15.07 -18.18
CA PRO A 13 6.56 -14.42 -19.47
C PRO A 13 5.59 -13.23 -19.34
N LEU A 14 5.93 -12.09 -19.95
CA LEU A 14 5.10 -10.88 -19.92
C LEU A 14 4.18 -10.87 -21.14
N PRO A 15 2.87 -10.60 -20.98
CA PRO A 15 1.94 -10.50 -22.09
C PRO A 15 2.08 -9.15 -22.81
N ALA A 16 1.60 -9.08 -24.06
CA ALA A 16 1.40 -7.80 -24.74
C ALA A 16 0.29 -6.96 -24.05
N ILE A 17 0.34 -5.64 -24.21
CA ILE A 17 -0.68 -4.71 -23.72
C ILE A 17 -1.29 -3.98 -24.92
N GLU A 18 -2.59 -4.14 -25.13
CA GLU A 18 -3.36 -3.40 -26.13
C GLU A 18 -4.02 -2.18 -25.49
N LEU A 19 -3.61 -0.97 -25.88
CA LEU A 19 -4.21 0.26 -25.36
C LEU A 19 -5.48 0.63 -26.12
N THR A 20 -6.43 1.22 -25.41
CA THR A 20 -7.60 1.86 -26.03
C THR A 20 -7.21 3.20 -26.65
N PRO A 21 -8.03 3.78 -27.54
CA PRO A 21 -7.79 5.12 -28.08
C PRO A 21 -7.73 6.24 -27.03
N LYS A 22 -8.20 6.00 -25.80
CA LYS A 22 -8.16 6.95 -24.69
C LYS A 22 -6.90 6.81 -23.83
N GLU A 23 -6.21 5.68 -23.92
CA GLU A 23 -5.02 5.37 -23.14
C GLU A 23 -3.76 5.71 -23.93
N ASP A 24 -2.97 6.64 -23.40
CA ASP A 24 -1.75 7.19 -24.01
C ASP A 24 -0.50 6.89 -23.17
N GLY A 25 -0.58 5.81 -22.40
CA GLY A 25 0.52 5.26 -21.63
C GLY A 25 0.11 4.10 -20.74
N VAL A 26 1.11 3.56 -20.06
CA VAL A 26 0.97 2.47 -19.09
C VAL A 26 1.66 2.84 -17.78
N GLY A 27 1.07 2.46 -16.66
CA GLY A 27 1.74 2.40 -15.38
C GLY A 27 2.09 0.95 -15.07
N LEU A 28 3.36 0.60 -15.17
CA LEU A 28 3.86 -0.77 -14.96
C LEU A 28 4.18 -0.97 -13.49
N ILE A 29 3.55 -1.95 -12.85
CA ILE A 29 3.86 -2.42 -11.51
C ILE A 29 4.62 -3.74 -11.64
N GLY A 30 5.90 -3.74 -11.30
CA GLY A 30 6.76 -4.91 -11.39
C GLY A 30 6.83 -5.65 -10.05
N ARG A 31 6.67 -6.97 -10.08
CA ARG A 31 6.90 -7.86 -8.94
C ARG A 31 7.89 -8.95 -9.25
N TRP A 32 8.58 -9.43 -8.23
CA TRP A 32 9.49 -10.55 -8.33
C TRP A 32 9.21 -11.51 -7.18
N HIS A 33 8.73 -12.71 -7.50
CA HIS A 33 8.24 -13.67 -6.50
C HIS A 33 7.26 -13.01 -5.52
N ASP A 34 6.28 -12.29 -6.06
CA ASP A 34 5.24 -11.57 -5.33
C ASP A 34 5.67 -10.31 -4.55
N GLN A 35 6.97 -10.09 -4.37
CA GLN A 35 7.50 -8.85 -3.81
C GLN A 35 7.34 -7.70 -4.80
N LEU A 36 6.82 -6.55 -4.35
CA LEU A 36 6.78 -5.33 -5.14
C LEU A 36 8.22 -4.81 -5.37
N ILE A 37 8.60 -4.70 -6.65
CA ILE A 37 9.92 -4.27 -7.09
C ILE A 37 9.93 -2.83 -7.57
N GLY A 38 8.86 -2.40 -8.24
CA GLY A 38 8.84 -1.07 -8.84
C GLY A 38 7.51 -0.67 -9.43
N PHE A 39 7.40 0.62 -9.70
CA PHE A 39 6.34 1.25 -10.45
C PHE A 39 6.94 2.29 -11.39
N GLU A 40 6.53 2.27 -12.66
CA GLU A 40 6.98 3.25 -13.65
C GLU A 40 5.83 3.63 -14.58
N MET A 41 5.75 4.91 -14.94
CA MET A 41 4.80 5.41 -15.93
C MET A 41 5.49 5.68 -17.25
N ILE A 42 4.98 5.06 -18.31
CA ILE A 42 5.59 5.06 -19.63
C ILE A 42 4.55 5.55 -20.64
N ALA A 43 4.89 6.61 -21.38
CA ALA A 43 4.05 7.11 -22.45
C ALA A 43 4.05 6.15 -23.64
N ALA A 44 2.92 6.02 -24.30
CA ALA A 44 2.75 5.21 -25.50
C ALA A 44 1.78 5.90 -26.46
N ALA A 45 1.79 5.50 -27.73
CA ALA A 45 0.84 6.05 -28.69
C ALA A 45 -0.59 5.59 -28.33
N PRO A 46 -1.60 6.48 -28.39
CA PRO A 46 -2.98 6.10 -28.13
C PRO A 46 -3.45 4.97 -29.05
N GLY A 47 -4.13 3.96 -28.50
CA GLY A 47 -4.61 2.81 -29.28
C GLY A 47 -3.53 1.84 -29.76
N SER A 48 -2.26 2.06 -29.38
CA SER A 48 -1.16 1.18 -29.77
C SER A 48 -1.13 -0.12 -28.98
N THR A 49 -0.45 -1.12 -29.54
CA THR A 49 -0.11 -2.35 -28.83
C THR A 49 1.36 -2.34 -28.47
N LEU A 50 1.66 -2.49 -27.19
CA LEU A 50 3.01 -2.78 -26.70
C LEU A 50 3.19 -4.30 -26.75
N SER A 51 4.12 -4.77 -27.58
CA SER A 51 4.44 -6.19 -27.69
C SER A 51 5.07 -6.73 -26.39
N ALA A 52 5.04 -8.05 -26.22
CA ALA A 52 5.68 -8.73 -25.09
C ALA A 52 7.19 -8.43 -24.99
N GLU A 53 7.87 -8.29 -26.13
CA GLU A 53 9.30 -7.97 -26.20
C GLU A 53 9.60 -6.51 -25.81
N GLU A 54 8.75 -5.57 -26.24
CA GLU A 54 8.85 -4.17 -25.81
C GLU A 54 8.63 -4.04 -24.30
N ILE A 55 7.60 -4.71 -23.76
CA ILE A 55 7.31 -4.71 -22.33
C ILE A 55 8.46 -5.34 -21.54
N ARG A 56 9.05 -6.44 -22.04
CA ARG A 56 10.24 -7.04 -21.43
C ARG A 56 11.41 -6.05 -21.40
N THR A 57 11.69 -5.39 -22.52
CA THR A 57 12.77 -4.41 -22.62
C THR A 57 12.58 -3.24 -21.65
N LEU A 58 11.35 -2.75 -21.51
CA LEU A 58 11.01 -1.71 -20.54
C LEU A 58 11.17 -2.22 -19.10
N ALA A 59 10.65 -3.41 -18.79
CA ALA A 59 10.78 -4.01 -17.47
C ALA A 59 12.25 -4.21 -17.08
N ASP A 60 13.09 -4.71 -17.98
CA ASP A 60 14.52 -4.90 -17.72
C ASP A 60 15.22 -3.57 -17.47
N ARG A 61 14.93 -2.55 -18.29
CA ARG A 61 15.49 -1.19 -18.13
C ARG A 61 15.17 -0.58 -16.76
N HIS A 62 13.95 -0.77 -16.27
CA HIS A 62 13.45 -0.05 -15.11
C HIS A 62 13.48 -0.85 -13.79
N PHE A 63 13.45 -2.18 -13.87
CA PHE A 63 13.31 -3.04 -12.69
C PHE A 63 14.49 -3.98 -12.45
N ALA A 64 15.35 -4.27 -13.44
CA ALA A 64 16.40 -5.29 -13.30
C ALA A 64 17.35 -5.06 -12.12
N SER A 65 17.76 -3.82 -11.85
CA SER A 65 18.62 -3.51 -10.71
C SER A 65 17.94 -3.81 -9.37
N ARG A 66 16.64 -3.53 -9.26
CA ARG A 66 15.84 -3.80 -8.06
C ARG A 66 15.52 -5.28 -7.90
N VAL A 67 15.34 -6.01 -9.01
CA VAL A 67 15.27 -7.49 -9.02
C VAL A 67 16.57 -8.08 -8.49
N LEU A 68 17.73 -7.63 -8.98
CA LEU A 68 19.04 -8.09 -8.50
C LEU A 68 19.22 -7.85 -7.00
N ILE A 69 18.83 -6.67 -6.50
CA ILE A 69 18.85 -6.37 -5.06
C ILE A 69 17.95 -7.33 -4.29
N ALA A 70 16.70 -7.55 -4.74
CA ALA A 70 15.79 -8.48 -4.07
C ALA A 70 16.32 -9.92 -4.05
N MET A 71 16.94 -10.38 -5.13
CA MET A 71 17.62 -11.69 -5.17
C MET A 71 18.77 -11.76 -4.17
N MET A 72 19.62 -10.73 -4.12
CA MET A 72 20.72 -10.68 -3.14
C MET A 72 20.21 -10.63 -1.70
N GLU A 73 19.17 -9.85 -1.42
CA GLU A 73 18.55 -9.83 -0.10
C GLU A 73 18.01 -11.21 0.29
N ALA A 74 17.33 -11.91 -0.61
CA ALA A 74 16.81 -13.25 -0.36
C ALA A 74 17.92 -14.26 -0.02
N GLU A 75 19.08 -14.17 -0.69
CA GLU A 75 20.26 -15.02 -0.43
C GLU A 75 20.99 -14.66 0.88
N LEU A 76 20.98 -13.38 1.28
CA LEU A 76 21.69 -12.91 2.48
C LEU A 76 20.87 -13.03 3.77
N VAL A 77 19.54 -13.09 3.67
CA VAL A 77 18.60 -13.20 4.81
C VAL A 77 18.56 -14.56 5.55
N PRO A 78 18.93 -15.75 5.00
CA PRO A 78 18.73 -17.05 5.67
C PRO A 78 19.41 -17.25 7.04
N GLY A 79 20.18 -16.28 7.55
CA GLY A 79 20.83 -16.32 8.86
C GLY A 79 20.27 -15.36 9.93
N ARG A 80 19.24 -14.56 9.65
CA ARG A 80 18.64 -13.69 10.69
C ARG A 80 17.71 -14.51 11.59
N LEU A 81 18.30 -15.04 12.65
CA LEU A 81 17.76 -15.46 13.95
C LEU A 81 16.22 -15.37 14.09
N THR A 82 15.61 -16.47 14.51
CA THR A 82 14.23 -16.61 14.97
C THR A 82 13.71 -15.33 15.63
N ALA A 83 12.93 -14.55 14.89
CA ALA A 83 12.35 -13.32 15.40
C ALA A 83 11.39 -13.69 16.55
N ALA A 84 11.45 -12.94 17.65
CA ALA A 84 10.41 -12.98 18.66
C ALA A 84 9.04 -12.78 17.97
N PRO A 85 7.96 -13.41 18.47
CA PRO A 85 6.64 -13.23 17.89
C PRO A 85 6.31 -11.75 17.79
N LEU A 86 5.83 -11.32 16.62
CA LEU A 86 5.46 -9.93 16.40
C LEU A 86 4.29 -9.54 17.32
N PRO A 87 4.25 -8.28 17.79
CA PRO A 87 3.22 -7.79 18.70
C PRO A 87 1.81 -7.81 18.08
N SER A 88 0.77 -7.60 18.89
CA SER A 88 -0.59 -7.35 18.41
C SER A 88 -0.69 -6.02 17.66
N LEU A 89 -1.63 -5.93 16.71
CA LEU A 89 -1.79 -4.79 15.81
C LEU A 89 -3.24 -4.30 15.77
N SER A 90 -3.44 -3.00 15.98
CA SER A 90 -4.70 -2.31 15.69
C SER A 90 -4.60 -1.61 14.35
N ILE A 91 -5.46 -1.96 13.39
CA ILE A 91 -5.61 -1.23 12.13
C ILE A 91 -6.72 -0.20 12.33
N ALA A 92 -6.36 1.08 12.35
CA ALA A 92 -7.28 2.19 12.61
C ALA A 92 -7.66 2.91 11.32
N ILE A 93 -8.96 3.04 11.05
CA ILE A 93 -9.51 3.69 9.87
C ILE A 93 -10.42 4.82 10.33
N CYS A 94 -10.09 6.06 9.96
CA CYS A 94 -10.92 7.23 10.25
C CYS A 94 -11.69 7.61 8.99
N THR A 95 -13.02 7.69 9.08
CA THR A 95 -13.88 7.92 7.92
C THR A 95 -15.02 8.88 8.27
N LYS A 96 -15.56 9.56 7.26
CA LYS A 96 -16.72 10.45 7.40
C LYS A 96 -17.46 10.50 6.07
N ASP A 97 -18.74 10.12 6.07
CA ASP A 97 -19.63 10.19 4.90
C ASP A 97 -19.06 9.47 3.65
N ARG A 98 -18.38 8.32 3.84
CA ARG A 98 -17.61 7.62 2.78
C ARG A 98 -17.79 6.10 2.78
N ALA A 99 -18.99 5.64 3.10
CA ALA A 99 -19.36 4.22 3.22
C ALA A 99 -18.86 3.31 2.08
N GLU A 100 -18.96 3.75 0.82
CA GLU A 100 -18.51 2.96 -0.34
C GLU A 100 -16.99 2.78 -0.39
N ARG A 101 -16.22 3.83 -0.06
CA ARG A 101 -14.76 3.79 -0.04
C ARG A 101 -14.26 2.92 1.10
N LEU A 102 -14.85 3.11 2.28
CA LEU A 102 -14.61 2.27 3.45
C LEU A 102 -14.86 0.79 3.12
N SER A 103 -16.01 0.47 2.51
CA SER A 103 -16.34 -0.91 2.13
C SER A 103 -15.30 -1.53 1.20
N ARG A 104 -14.73 -0.74 0.28
CA ARG A 104 -13.65 -1.21 -0.61
C ARG A 104 -12.36 -1.50 0.18
N LEU A 105 -11.99 -0.63 1.10
CA LEU A 105 -10.84 -0.85 1.99
C LEU A 105 -11.02 -2.11 2.84
N LEU A 106 -12.17 -2.25 3.51
CA LEU A 106 -12.47 -3.38 4.38
C LEU A 106 -12.40 -4.72 3.64
N ARG A 107 -12.95 -4.81 2.42
CA ARG A 107 -12.78 -6.00 1.56
C ARG A 107 -11.32 -6.33 1.28
N SER A 108 -10.48 -5.32 1.03
CA SER A 108 -9.04 -5.56 0.81
C SER A 108 -8.31 -6.01 2.07
N LEU A 109 -8.76 -5.54 3.25
CA LEU A 109 -8.22 -5.97 4.54
C LEU A 109 -8.60 -7.41 4.88
N GLU A 110 -9.85 -7.83 4.63
CA GLU A 110 -10.28 -9.23 4.84
C GLU A 110 -9.42 -10.22 4.04
N ALA A 111 -9.01 -9.84 2.82
CA ALA A 111 -8.17 -10.69 1.97
C ALA A 111 -6.76 -10.95 2.56
N VAL A 112 -6.25 -10.05 3.41
CA VAL A 112 -4.89 -10.12 3.95
C VAL A 112 -4.82 -10.44 5.44
N ARG A 113 -5.86 -10.10 6.22
CA ARG A 113 -5.87 -10.21 7.69
C ARG A 113 -5.53 -11.62 8.18
N ASN A 114 -6.06 -12.66 7.52
CA ASN A 114 -5.87 -14.05 7.93
C ASN A 114 -4.45 -14.59 7.67
N HIS A 115 -3.64 -13.88 6.89
CA HIS A 115 -2.24 -14.23 6.59
C HIS A 115 -1.26 -13.32 7.34
N SER A 116 -1.74 -12.61 8.38
CA SER A 116 -0.92 -11.71 9.16
C SER A 116 0.19 -12.47 9.91
N PRO A 117 1.45 -12.02 9.84
CA PRO A 117 2.53 -12.52 10.69
C PRO A 117 2.55 -11.86 12.09
N PHE A 118 1.71 -10.84 12.33
CA PHE A 118 1.54 -10.23 13.65
C PHE A 118 0.81 -11.17 14.61
N GLY A 119 0.83 -10.85 15.90
CA GLY A 119 -0.11 -11.42 16.87
C GLY A 119 -1.57 -11.04 16.53
N PRO A 120 -2.48 -11.02 17.52
CA PRO A 120 -3.87 -10.61 17.30
C PRO A 120 -3.97 -9.30 16.51
N VAL A 121 -4.73 -9.32 15.42
CA VAL A 121 -5.00 -8.14 14.57
C VAL A 121 -6.46 -7.76 14.74
N GLU A 122 -6.72 -6.53 15.16
CA GLU A 122 -8.07 -5.95 15.18
C GLU A 122 -8.20 -4.80 14.18
N ILE A 123 -9.41 -4.57 13.70
CA ILE A 123 -9.74 -3.43 12.85
C ILE A 123 -10.67 -2.51 13.64
N VAL A 124 -10.28 -1.25 13.78
CA VAL A 124 -11.06 -0.19 14.42
C VAL A 124 -11.47 0.83 13.37
N VAL A 125 -12.76 0.95 13.11
CA VAL A 125 -13.32 2.00 12.25
C VAL A 125 -13.89 3.10 13.13
N VAL A 126 -13.37 4.31 12.96
CA VAL A 126 -13.88 5.52 13.59
C VAL A 126 -14.69 6.30 12.58
N ASP A 127 -16.01 6.30 12.75
CA ASP A 127 -16.93 7.19 12.05
C ASP A 127 -16.89 8.58 12.69
N ASN A 128 -16.35 9.55 11.96
CA ASN A 128 -16.13 10.91 12.43
C ASN A 128 -17.27 11.86 12.05
N ALA A 129 -18.34 11.76 12.83
CA ALA A 129 -19.53 12.60 12.72
C ALA A 129 -20.18 12.52 11.32
N SER A 130 -20.28 11.32 10.73
CA SER A 130 -21.09 11.13 9.53
C SER A 130 -22.53 11.59 9.77
N THR A 131 -23.15 12.04 8.69
CA THR A 131 -24.46 12.69 8.66
C THR A 131 -25.62 11.70 8.54
N ASP A 132 -25.34 10.46 8.15
CA ASP A 132 -26.30 9.36 8.01
C ASP A 132 -25.74 8.04 8.59
N SER A 133 -26.52 6.96 8.44
CA SER A 133 -26.17 5.62 8.94
C SER A 133 -25.29 4.81 7.98
N ALA A 134 -24.99 5.31 6.78
CA ALA A 134 -24.37 4.50 5.72
C ALA A 134 -22.99 3.97 6.12
N THR A 135 -22.19 4.76 6.84
CA THR A 135 -20.88 4.34 7.35
C THR A 135 -21.02 3.18 8.32
N ARG A 136 -21.98 3.25 9.25
CA ARG A 136 -22.23 2.19 10.23
C ARG A 136 -22.73 0.91 9.54
N GLU A 137 -23.68 1.04 8.64
CA GLU A 137 -24.21 -0.09 7.85
C GLU A 137 -23.11 -0.77 7.03
N ALA A 138 -22.20 0.02 6.45
CA ALA A 138 -21.04 -0.51 5.74
C ALA A 138 -20.14 -1.34 6.67
N VAL A 139 -19.87 -0.89 7.91
CA VAL A 139 -19.07 -1.65 8.88
C VAL A 139 -19.77 -2.93 9.32
N GLU A 140 -21.08 -2.88 9.59
CA GLU A 140 -21.87 -4.02 10.05
C GLU A 140 -21.96 -5.15 8.99
N SER A 141 -21.60 -4.87 7.73
CA SER A 141 -21.50 -5.89 6.68
C SER A 141 -20.23 -6.78 6.76
N PHE A 142 -19.30 -6.46 7.67
CA PHE A 142 -18.05 -7.20 7.88
C PHE A 142 -17.95 -7.75 9.30
N ASN A 143 -17.25 -8.87 9.46
CA ASN A 143 -17.07 -9.51 10.77
C ASN A 143 -15.84 -8.97 11.53
N ASP A 144 -15.93 -8.97 12.85
CA ASP A 144 -14.84 -8.61 13.77
C ASP A 144 -14.25 -7.21 13.57
N ILE A 145 -15.10 -6.23 13.20
CA ILE A 145 -14.71 -4.82 13.15
C ILE A 145 -15.26 -4.08 14.36
N ARG A 146 -14.39 -3.38 15.09
CA ARG A 146 -14.78 -2.46 16.15
C ARG A 146 -15.21 -1.12 15.54
N TYR A 147 -16.49 -0.80 15.64
CA TYR A 147 -17.03 0.51 15.27
C TYR A 147 -16.97 1.49 16.44
N VAL A 148 -16.51 2.71 16.18
CA VAL A 148 -16.48 3.83 17.13
C VAL A 148 -17.07 5.05 16.45
N PHE A 149 -17.99 5.75 17.11
CA PHE A 149 -18.50 7.04 16.62
C PHE A 149 -17.84 8.19 17.37
N GLU A 150 -17.20 9.10 16.65
CA GLU A 150 -16.62 10.34 17.17
C GLU A 150 -17.50 11.53 16.75
N PRO A 151 -18.27 12.14 17.67
CA PRO A 151 -19.23 13.20 17.34
C PRO A 151 -18.58 14.53 16.94
N LYS A 152 -17.31 14.76 17.26
CA LYS A 152 -16.60 15.99 16.92
C LYS A 152 -15.84 15.83 15.61
N ALA A 153 -16.30 16.52 14.58
CA ALA A 153 -15.65 16.50 13.27
C ALA A 153 -14.18 16.98 13.35
N GLY A 154 -13.29 16.23 12.69
CA GLY A 154 -11.86 16.50 12.59
C GLY A 154 -11.03 15.21 12.66
N LEU A 155 -10.08 15.06 11.74
CA LEU A 155 -9.25 13.86 11.64
C LEU A 155 -8.45 13.59 12.93
N ASP A 156 -8.00 14.63 13.61
CA ASP A 156 -7.25 14.47 14.86
C ASP A 156 -8.14 13.95 16.01
N PHE A 157 -9.42 14.37 16.07
CA PHE A 157 -10.37 13.78 17.03
C PHE A 157 -10.60 12.31 16.71
N ALA A 158 -10.78 11.98 15.43
CA ALA A 158 -10.96 10.60 15.00
C ALA A 158 -9.73 9.73 15.32
N ARG A 159 -8.51 10.23 15.06
CA ARG A 159 -7.25 9.52 15.38
C ARG A 159 -7.07 9.34 16.89
N ASN A 160 -7.39 10.35 17.70
CA ASN A 160 -7.35 10.22 19.15
C ASN A 160 -8.38 9.18 19.66
N ALA A 161 -9.60 9.19 19.11
CA ALA A 161 -10.60 8.17 19.41
C ALA A 161 -10.13 6.76 19.01
N ALA A 162 -9.49 6.62 17.85
CA ALA A 162 -8.88 5.35 17.42
C ALA A 162 -7.78 4.89 18.38
N LEU A 163 -6.89 5.80 18.79
CA LEU A 163 -5.81 5.49 19.74
C LEU A 163 -6.36 5.02 21.10
N HIS A 164 -7.43 5.63 21.60
CA HIS A 164 -8.08 5.21 22.84
C HIS A 164 -8.82 3.87 22.71
N ALA A 165 -9.33 3.56 21.52
CA ALA A 165 -10.06 2.32 21.24
C ALA A 165 -9.14 1.14 20.85
N ALA A 166 -7.89 1.40 20.48
CA ALA A 166 -6.91 0.38 20.11
C ALA A 166 -6.46 -0.46 21.31
N ALA A 167 -6.42 -1.78 21.14
CA ALA A 167 -5.89 -2.74 22.12
C ALA A 167 -4.61 -3.44 21.64
N GLY A 168 -4.26 -3.31 20.36
CA GLY A 168 -2.96 -3.72 19.81
C GLY A 168 -1.79 -2.92 20.38
N ALA A 169 -0.65 -3.59 20.58
CA ALA A 169 0.59 -2.94 21.01
C ALA A 169 1.21 -2.05 19.92
N LEU A 170 0.85 -2.28 18.66
CA LEU A 170 1.08 -1.37 17.53
C LEU A 170 -0.24 -0.84 16.99
N ILE A 171 -0.21 0.37 16.42
CA ILE A 171 -1.31 0.97 15.67
C ILE A 171 -0.86 1.33 14.26
N ALA A 172 -1.62 0.89 13.25
CA ALA A 172 -1.43 1.26 11.85
C ALA A 172 -2.65 2.06 11.39
N TYR A 173 -2.45 3.34 11.08
CA TYR A 173 -3.49 4.18 10.49
C TYR A 173 -3.58 3.93 8.99
N LEU A 174 -4.81 3.76 8.48
CA LEU A 174 -5.13 3.69 7.07
C LEU A 174 -6.21 4.72 6.72
N ASP A 175 -6.01 5.40 5.59
CA ASP A 175 -7.04 6.27 5.02
C ASP A 175 -8.17 5.42 4.42
N ASP A 176 -9.40 5.91 4.48
CA ASP A 176 -10.61 5.16 4.07
C ASP A 176 -10.75 4.95 2.55
N ASP A 177 -9.86 5.53 1.74
CA ASP A 177 -9.91 5.49 0.29
C ASP A 177 -8.82 4.65 -0.37
N VAL A 178 -8.06 3.90 0.42
CA VAL A 178 -6.99 3.00 -0.03
C VAL A 178 -7.47 1.57 -0.30
N VAL A 179 -6.64 0.80 -1.01
CA VAL A 179 -6.74 -0.65 -1.15
C VAL A 179 -5.37 -1.19 -0.73
N VAL A 180 -5.33 -2.06 0.27
CA VAL A 180 -4.04 -2.57 0.77
C VAL A 180 -3.46 -3.59 -0.21
N ASP A 181 -2.13 -3.59 -0.32
CA ASP A 181 -1.43 -4.63 -1.07
C ASP A 181 -1.57 -5.99 -0.38
N ARG A 182 -1.55 -7.07 -1.16
CA ARG A 182 -1.59 -8.44 -0.61
C ARG A 182 -0.44 -8.75 0.35
N ASN A 183 0.71 -8.09 0.17
CA ASN A 183 1.87 -8.21 1.04
C ASN A 183 2.01 -7.05 2.04
N TRP A 184 0.97 -6.22 2.23
CA TRP A 184 1.04 -5.04 3.10
C TRP A 184 1.39 -5.40 4.55
N LEU A 185 0.72 -6.38 5.16
CA LEU A 185 1.03 -6.83 6.52
C LEU A 185 2.41 -7.49 6.61
N MET A 186 2.82 -8.24 5.58
CA MET A 186 4.17 -8.83 5.51
C MET A 186 5.26 -7.75 5.42
N GLY A 187 5.02 -6.68 4.66
CA GLY A 187 5.91 -5.53 4.56
C GLY A 187 6.07 -4.80 5.89
N LEU A 188 4.97 -4.55 6.60
CA LEU A 188 5.00 -3.95 7.95
C LEU A 188 5.74 -4.85 8.95
N ALA A 189 5.50 -6.16 8.90
CA ALA A 189 6.15 -7.14 9.75
C ALA A 189 7.67 -7.20 9.52
N LYS A 190 8.09 -7.22 8.25
CA LYS A 190 9.51 -7.14 7.88
C LYS A 190 10.13 -5.84 8.38
N ALA A 191 9.46 -4.70 8.21
CA ALA A 191 9.96 -3.42 8.68
C ALA A 191 10.13 -3.38 10.21
N CYS A 192 9.15 -3.94 10.95
CA CYS A 192 9.19 -4.07 12.40
C CYS A 192 10.34 -4.98 12.87
N GLY A 193 10.46 -6.18 12.28
CA GLY A 193 11.50 -7.14 12.63
C GLY A 193 12.92 -6.64 12.31
N ASP A 194 13.10 -5.95 11.17
CA ASP A 194 14.40 -5.40 10.78
C ASP A 194 14.79 -4.14 11.59
N ASN A 195 13.86 -3.52 12.33
CA ASN A 195 14.08 -2.27 13.05
C ASN A 195 13.37 -2.23 14.41
N PRO A 196 13.79 -3.06 15.38
CA PRO A 196 13.12 -3.14 16.68
C PRO A 196 13.13 -1.82 17.48
N GLY A 197 14.01 -0.86 17.14
CA GLY A 197 14.09 0.45 17.78
C GLY A 197 13.42 1.60 17.03
N ALA A 198 12.72 1.35 15.92
CA ALA A 198 12.05 2.41 15.17
C ALA A 198 10.78 2.90 15.89
N GLY A 199 10.58 4.21 15.92
CA GLY A 199 9.39 4.83 16.52
C GLY A 199 8.17 4.87 15.59
N GLY A 200 8.33 4.53 14.30
CA GLY A 200 7.24 4.53 13.33
C GLY A 200 7.70 4.04 11.96
N PHE A 201 6.73 3.59 11.15
CA PHE A 201 6.94 3.07 9.81
C PHE A 201 5.97 3.73 8.85
N THR A 202 6.41 3.94 7.62
CA THR A 202 5.54 4.33 6.50
C THR A 202 5.85 3.43 5.32
N GLY A 203 4.86 3.23 4.45
CA GLY A 203 4.97 2.38 3.29
C GLY A 203 4.88 3.15 1.99
N LEU A 204 5.04 2.42 0.88
CA LEU A 204 4.79 2.95 -0.45
C LEU A 204 3.30 3.05 -0.69
N VAL A 205 2.89 4.12 -1.36
CA VAL A 205 1.52 4.33 -1.83
C VAL A 205 1.60 4.50 -3.34
N LEU A 206 1.04 3.54 -4.07
CA LEU A 206 0.94 3.57 -5.53
C LEU A 206 -0.43 4.13 -5.95
N PRO A 207 -0.55 4.69 -7.17
CA PRO A 207 -1.84 5.11 -7.67
C PRO A 207 -2.77 3.91 -7.84
N TYR A 208 -4.00 4.01 -7.33
CA TYR A 208 -5.03 3.01 -7.58
C TYR A 208 -5.54 3.03 -9.02
N ARG A 209 -5.58 4.23 -9.64
CA ARG A 209 -6.01 4.48 -11.03
C ARG A 209 -5.28 5.69 -11.61
N LEU A 210 -5.16 5.72 -12.93
CA LEU A 210 -4.54 6.81 -13.71
C LEU A 210 -5.46 7.22 -14.88
N ASP A 211 -6.76 7.32 -14.62
CA ASP A 211 -7.79 7.53 -15.63
C ASP A 211 -7.87 8.98 -16.13
N THR A 212 -7.20 9.91 -15.43
CA THR A 212 -7.26 11.35 -15.69
C THR A 212 -5.87 11.97 -15.75
N GLU A 213 -5.78 13.05 -16.52
CA GLU A 213 -4.58 13.86 -16.65
C GLU A 213 -4.07 14.39 -15.29
N ALA A 214 -4.98 14.79 -14.39
CA ALA A 214 -4.63 15.25 -13.05
C ALA A 214 -3.96 14.15 -12.20
N GLN A 215 -4.46 12.90 -12.27
CA GLN A 215 -3.84 11.77 -11.57
C GLN A 215 -2.44 11.46 -12.12
N ILE A 216 -2.28 11.48 -13.44
CA ILE A 216 -0.98 11.25 -14.09
C ILE A 216 0.02 12.35 -13.71
N TYR A 217 -0.40 13.63 -13.73
CA TYR A 217 0.47 14.73 -13.33
C TYR A 217 0.86 14.68 -11.86
N PHE A 218 -0.08 14.35 -10.97
CA PHE A 218 0.20 14.19 -9.55
C PHE A 218 1.29 13.13 -9.32
N GLU A 219 1.13 11.96 -9.93
CA GLU A 219 2.09 10.88 -9.77
C GLU A 219 3.46 11.22 -10.39
N ARG A 220 3.49 11.89 -11.56
CA ARG A 220 4.74 12.32 -12.20
C ARG A 220 5.54 13.32 -11.38
N ARG A 221 4.89 14.08 -10.50
CA ARG A 221 5.56 15.06 -9.62
C ARG A 221 5.95 14.49 -8.26
N GLY A 222 5.88 13.17 -8.09
CA GLY A 222 6.36 12.47 -6.90
C GLY A 222 5.27 11.72 -6.15
N GLY A 223 3.99 11.93 -6.49
CA GLY A 223 2.87 11.23 -5.87
C GLY A 223 2.98 11.15 -4.34
N PHE A 224 2.64 9.99 -3.79
CA PHE A 224 2.92 9.64 -2.39
C PHE A 224 4.12 8.69 -2.24
N GLY A 225 4.67 8.16 -3.35
CA GLY A 225 5.80 7.25 -3.35
C GLY A 225 7.13 7.95 -3.06
N ARG A 226 7.90 7.48 -2.08
CA ARG A 226 9.25 8.00 -1.77
C ARG A 226 10.37 7.15 -2.37
N GLY A 227 10.10 6.53 -3.51
CA GLY A 227 10.99 5.59 -4.20
C GLY A 227 11.01 4.20 -3.58
N PHE A 228 11.57 3.23 -4.30
CA PHE A 228 11.56 1.80 -3.94
C PHE A 228 12.73 1.35 -3.06
N TYR A 229 13.47 2.30 -2.50
CA TYR A 229 14.59 2.04 -1.61
C TYR A 229 14.21 2.39 -0.18
N ARG A 230 14.67 1.57 0.75
CA ARG A 230 14.46 1.80 2.18
C ARG A 230 15.20 3.05 2.63
N ASN A 231 14.47 3.94 3.28
CA ASN A 231 15.00 5.13 3.93
C ASN A 231 14.89 4.97 5.45
N GLU A 232 15.94 5.35 6.18
CA GLU A 232 15.95 5.35 7.64
C GLU A 232 16.39 6.71 8.17
N PHE A 233 15.53 7.30 8.97
CA PHE A 233 15.75 8.56 9.66
C PHE A 233 16.08 8.27 11.12
N ARG A 234 17.31 8.59 11.54
CA ARG A 234 17.79 8.40 12.92
C ARG A 234 18.55 9.66 13.33
N GLY A 235 18.36 10.13 14.56
CA GLY A 235 18.98 11.37 15.05
C GLY A 235 20.52 11.38 15.08
N SER A 236 21.18 10.23 14.85
CA SER A 236 22.64 10.11 14.75
C SER A 236 23.19 10.07 13.32
N ARG A 237 22.33 10.12 12.29
CA ARG A 237 22.76 10.06 10.89
C ARG A 237 23.12 11.45 10.39
N PHE A 238 24.32 11.58 9.81
CA PHE A 238 24.92 12.86 9.37
C PHE A 238 24.15 13.54 8.20
N ASP A 239 23.18 12.83 7.61
CA ASP A 239 22.34 13.23 6.49
C ASP A 239 20.83 13.21 6.83
N ASN A 240 20.48 13.26 8.12
CA ASN A 240 19.07 13.35 8.53
C ASN A 240 18.50 14.74 8.15
N PRO A 241 17.47 14.84 7.29
CA PRO A 241 16.79 16.11 7.02
C PRO A 241 15.89 16.57 8.18
N LEU A 242 15.81 15.79 9.26
CA LEU A 242 15.07 16.06 10.50
C LEU A 242 16.02 16.38 11.66
#